data_AF-A0A450U1K0-F1
#
_entry.id   AF-A0A450U1K0-F1
#
_cell.length_a   1.000
_cell.length_b   1.000
_cell.length_c   1.000
_cell.angle_alpha   90.00
_cell.angle_beta   90.00
_cell.angle_gamma   90.00
#
_symmetry.space_group_name_H-M   'P 1'
#
loop_
_entity.id
_entity.type
_entity.pdbx_description
1 polymer ?
#
loop_
_entity_poly.entity_id
_entity_poly.type
_entity_poly.pdbx_seq_one_letter_code
_entity_poly.pdbx_strand_id
1 'polypeptide(L)'
;MDGNLRPSEADEEITDHFIQVGRFLGSPVIDHLIITDQSFFSFEINGIMERLRGSLKYRLPYEMLEQGMERGFRKGRRDGELNKARQIARAALEKGMDAKIIAEISGLPEEEIERLTLQ
;
A
#
# COMPACT_ATOMS: atom_id res chain seq x y z
N MET A 1 -20.95 -14.26 -39.14
CA MET A 1 -19.97 -13.97 -38.07
C MET A 1 -20.73 -14.13 -36.79
N ASP A 2 -20.29 -15.02 -35.92
CA ASP A 2 -21.02 -15.35 -34.69
C ASP A 2 -20.93 -14.12 -33.77
N GLY A 3 -22.05 -13.39 -33.66
CA GLY A 3 -22.17 -12.14 -32.88
C GLY A 3 -22.13 -12.39 -31.38
N ASN A 4 -21.10 -13.09 -30.89
CA ASN A 4 -20.96 -13.42 -29.49
C ASN A 4 -20.48 -12.20 -28.70
N LEU A 5 -21.35 -11.68 -27.85
CA LEU A 5 -21.05 -10.55 -26.96
C LEU A 5 -20.38 -10.98 -25.64
N ARG A 6 -20.11 -12.28 -25.46
CA ARG A 6 -19.43 -12.75 -24.25
C ARG A 6 -17.93 -12.50 -24.36
N PRO A 7 -17.33 -11.75 -23.41
CA PRO A 7 -15.90 -11.57 -23.39
C PRO A 7 -15.18 -12.90 -23.19
N SER A 8 -14.05 -13.06 -23.87
CA SER A 8 -13.12 -14.16 -23.69
C SER A 8 -12.04 -13.82 -22.66
N GLU A 9 -11.28 -14.82 -22.22
CA GLU A 9 -10.12 -14.61 -21.35
C GLU A 9 -9.06 -13.70 -22.00
N ALA A 10 -8.90 -13.82 -23.32
CA ALA A 10 -7.98 -12.97 -24.08
C ALA A 10 -8.42 -11.49 -24.08
N ASP A 11 -9.73 -11.23 -24.14
CA ASP A 11 -10.28 -9.86 -24.04
C ASP A 11 -10.01 -9.27 -22.66
N GLU A 12 -10.13 -10.05 -21.59
CA GLU A 12 -9.79 -9.59 -20.24
C GLU A 12 -8.28 -9.35 -20.07
N GLU A 13 -7.45 -10.25 -20.57
CA GLU A 13 -6.00 -10.13 -20.49
C GLU A 13 -5.48 -8.88 -21.19
N ILE A 14 -5.95 -8.61 -22.42
CA ILE A 14 -5.52 -7.40 -23.13
C ILE A 14 -6.04 -6.13 -22.44
N THR A 15 -7.24 -6.19 -21.86
CA THR A 15 -7.80 -5.07 -21.09
C THR A 15 -6.99 -4.77 -19.84
N ASP A 16 -6.54 -5.79 -19.09
CA ASP A 16 -5.67 -5.61 -17.91
C ASP A 16 -4.37 -4.90 -18.31
N HIS A 17 -3.72 -5.32 -19.41
CA HIS A 17 -2.54 -4.64 -19.93
C HIS A 17 -2.80 -3.16 -20.27
N PHE A 18 -3.91 -2.86 -20.96
CA PHE A 18 -4.25 -1.48 -21.32
C PHE A 18 -4.58 -0.63 -20.10
N ILE A 19 -5.25 -1.17 -19.09
CA ILE A 19 -5.49 -0.48 -17.81
C ILE A 19 -4.14 -0.07 -17.19
N GLN A 20 -3.16 -0.97 -17.21
CA GLN A 20 -1.85 -0.74 -16.64
C GLN A 20 -1.02 0.28 -17.45
N VAL A 21 -1.08 0.23 -18.78
CA VAL A 21 -0.48 1.24 -19.66
C VAL A 21 -1.13 2.61 -19.45
N GLY A 22 -2.46 2.67 -19.39
CA GLY A 22 -3.21 3.89 -19.16
C GLY A 22 -2.87 4.52 -17.80
N ARG A 23 -2.76 3.70 -16.75
CA ARG A 23 -2.28 4.13 -15.44
C ARG A 23 -0.89 4.77 -15.51
N PHE A 24 0.05 4.10 -16.18
CA PHE A 24 1.42 4.59 -16.34
C PHE A 24 1.48 5.93 -17.09
N LEU A 25 0.68 6.09 -18.14
CA LEU A 25 0.62 7.32 -18.93
C LEU A 25 -0.22 8.44 -18.27
N GLY A 26 -0.91 8.17 -17.16
CA GLY A 26 -1.87 9.11 -16.58
C GLY A 26 -3.14 9.30 -17.41
N SER A 27 -3.45 8.35 -18.30
CA SER A 27 -4.61 8.33 -19.18
C SER A 27 -5.42 7.06 -18.94
N PRO A 28 -6.36 7.05 -17.99
CA PRO A 28 -7.08 5.84 -17.59
C PRO A 28 -7.96 5.29 -18.72
N VAL A 29 -8.00 3.95 -18.84
CA VAL A 29 -8.94 3.26 -19.73
C VAL A 29 -10.33 3.30 -19.10
N ILE A 30 -11.26 3.92 -19.81
CA ILE A 30 -12.62 4.17 -19.33
C ILE A 30 -13.47 2.90 -19.44
N ASP A 31 -13.44 2.24 -20.59
CA ASP A 31 -14.25 1.04 -20.85
C ASP A 31 -13.63 0.19 -21.97
N HIS A 32 -14.03 -1.07 -22.05
CA HIS A 32 -13.84 -1.96 -23.20
C HIS A 32 -15.23 -2.36 -23.71
N LEU A 33 -15.53 -1.98 -24.95
CA LEU A 33 -16.78 -2.32 -25.63
C LEU A 33 -16.57 -3.43 -26.65
N ILE A 34 -17.25 -4.57 -26.48
CA ILE A 34 -17.40 -5.58 -27.53
C ILE A 34 -18.69 -5.26 -28.28
N ILE A 35 -18.63 -5.04 -29.59
CA ILE A 35 -19.75 -4.51 -30.37
C ILE A 35 -20.14 -5.48 -31.47
N THR A 36 -21.43 -5.66 -31.69
CA THR A 36 -22.03 -6.34 -32.85
C THR A 36 -22.91 -5.36 -33.63
N ASP A 37 -23.48 -5.82 -34.74
CA ASP A 37 -24.46 -5.08 -35.52
C ASP A 37 -25.77 -4.78 -34.76
N GLN A 38 -26.09 -5.57 -33.73
CA GLN A 38 -27.33 -5.46 -32.97
C GLN A 38 -27.16 -4.82 -31.58
N SER A 39 -25.99 -4.95 -30.95
CA SER A 39 -25.81 -4.52 -29.55
C SER A 39 -24.33 -4.39 -29.17
N PHE A 40 -24.06 -4.09 -27.90
CA PHE A 40 -22.72 -4.04 -27.33
C PHE A 40 -22.68 -4.68 -25.93
N PHE A 41 -21.47 -5.04 -25.50
CA PHE A 41 -21.14 -5.46 -24.14
C PHE A 41 -20.08 -4.52 -23.58
N SER A 42 -20.38 -3.87 -22.46
CA SER A 42 -19.49 -2.94 -21.76
C SER A 42 -18.86 -3.60 -20.55
N PHE A 43 -17.53 -3.56 -20.46
CA PHE A 43 -16.81 -4.09 -19.31
C PHE A 43 -17.07 -3.27 -18.06
N GLU A 44 -17.26 -1.95 -18.20
CA GLU A 44 -17.56 -1.06 -17.08
C GLU A 44 -18.95 -1.36 -16.50
N ILE A 45 -19.99 -1.43 -17.34
CA ILE A 45 -21.38 -1.72 -16.91
C ILE A 45 -21.47 -3.08 -16.23
N ASN A 46 -20.69 -4.06 -16.70
CA ASN A 46 -20.67 -5.41 -16.16
C ASN A 46 -19.66 -5.61 -15.01
N GLY A 47 -18.99 -4.55 -14.54
CA GLY A 47 -18.07 -4.59 -13.39
C GLY A 47 -16.74 -5.29 -13.64
N ILE A 48 -16.43 -5.65 -14.89
CA ILE A 48 -15.15 -6.26 -15.26
C ILE A 48 -14.01 -5.25 -15.12
N MET A 49 -14.24 -3.99 -15.51
CA MET A 49 -13.23 -2.94 -15.37
C MET A 49 -12.76 -2.78 -13.93
N GLU A 50 -13.68 -2.76 -12.97
CA GLU A 50 -13.35 -2.62 -11.54
C GLU A 50 -12.49 -3.80 -11.04
N ARG A 51 -12.86 -5.02 -11.40
CA ARG A 51 -12.07 -6.21 -11.08
C ARG A 51 -10.66 -6.13 -11.67
N LEU A 52 -10.53 -5.74 -12.93
CA LEU A 52 -9.23 -5.66 -13.61
C LEU A 52 -8.37 -4.51 -13.04
N ARG A 53 -8.95 -3.35 -12.70
CA ARG A 53 -8.23 -2.26 -12.01
C ARG A 53 -7.67 -2.69 -10.64
N GLY A 54 -8.35 -3.61 -9.97
CA GLY A 54 -7.90 -4.24 -8.72
C GLY A 54 -6.81 -5.30 -8.89
N SER A 55 -6.57 -5.78 -10.11
CA SER A 55 -5.59 -6.82 -10.42
C SER A 55 -4.16 -6.39 -10.05
N LEU A 56 -3.37 -7.37 -9.61
CA LEU A 56 -1.92 -7.25 -9.42
C LEU A 56 -1.13 -7.94 -10.53
N LYS A 57 -1.80 -8.65 -11.45
CA LYS A 57 -1.17 -9.58 -12.41
C LYS A 57 -0.12 -8.89 -13.29
N TYR A 58 -0.43 -7.68 -13.78
CA TYR A 58 0.47 -6.87 -14.62
C TYR A 58 0.84 -5.52 -13.97
N ARG A 59 0.79 -5.44 -12.63
CA ARG A 59 1.17 -4.21 -11.93
C ARG A 59 2.68 -3.96 -12.07
N LEU A 60 3.05 -2.73 -12.40
CA LEU A 60 4.46 -2.38 -12.62
C LEU A 60 5.23 -2.51 -11.30
N PRO A 61 6.33 -3.28 -11.25
CA PRO A 61 7.07 -3.53 -10.02
C PRO A 61 7.57 -2.27 -9.31
N TYR A 62 7.88 -1.20 -10.06
CA TYR A 62 8.38 0.04 -9.49
C TYR A 62 7.36 0.74 -8.57
N GLU A 63 6.07 0.73 -8.92
CA GLU A 63 5.02 1.31 -8.06
C GLU A 63 4.93 0.57 -6.71
N MET A 64 5.07 -0.76 -6.74
CA MET A 64 5.07 -1.59 -5.54
C MET A 64 6.35 -1.39 -4.72
N LEU A 65 7.49 -1.20 -5.40
CA LEU A 65 8.78 -0.96 -4.78
C LEU A 65 8.80 0.37 -4.05
N GLU A 66 8.33 1.45 -4.68
CA GLU A 66 8.29 2.79 -4.08
C GLU A 66 7.42 2.80 -2.81
N GLN A 67 6.20 2.25 -2.89
CA GLN A 67 5.34 2.11 -1.71
C GLN A 67 5.96 1.23 -0.63
N GLY A 68 6.60 0.13 -1.02
CA GLY A 68 7.30 -0.77 -0.10
C GLY A 68 8.47 -0.08 0.60
N MET A 69 9.27 0.68 -0.15
CA MET A 69 10.39 1.47 0.34
C MET A 69 9.93 2.57 1.29
N GLU A 70 8.91 3.36 0.91
CA GLU A 70 8.37 4.41 1.77
C GLU A 70 7.85 3.86 3.10
N ARG A 71 7.06 2.77 3.04
CA ARG A 71 6.56 2.08 4.24
C ARG A 71 7.71 1.53 5.08
N GLY A 72 8.69 0.90 4.45
CA GLY A 72 9.87 0.33 5.10
C GLY A 72 10.71 1.40 5.79
N PHE A 73 10.99 2.51 5.10
CA PHE A 73 11.72 3.64 5.63
C PHE A 73 10.98 4.29 6.82
N ARG A 74 9.67 4.54 6.67
CA ARG A 74 8.86 5.10 7.76
C ARG A 74 8.84 4.20 8.98
N LYS A 75 8.69 2.89 8.78
CA LYS A 75 8.75 1.90 9.86
C LYS A 75 10.12 1.88 10.51
N GLY A 76 11.19 1.76 9.73
CA GLY A 76 12.57 1.73 10.23
C GLY A 76 12.95 2.98 11.01
N ARG A 77 12.52 4.16 10.55
CA ARG A 77 12.73 5.42 11.27
C ARG A 77 12.01 5.43 12.62
N ARG A 78 10.72 5.07 12.64
CA ARG A 78 9.92 5.01 13.88
C ARG A 78 10.51 4.01 14.87
N ASP A 79 10.83 2.82 14.40
CA ASP A 79 11.41 1.75 15.23
C ASP A 79 12.79 2.20 15.76
N GLY A 80 13.60 2.86 14.94
CA GLY A 80 14.89 3.43 15.34
C GLY A 80 14.76 4.54 16.40
N GLU A 81 13.84 5.49 16.19
CA GLU A 81 13.54 6.58 17.15
C GLU A 81 13.08 5.99 18.50
N LEU A 82 12.13 5.03 18.48
CA LEU A 82 11.63 4.38 19.68
C LEU A 82 12.71 3.57 20.41
N ASN A 83 13.51 2.80 19.67
CA ASN A 83 14.60 2.02 20.25
C ASN A 83 15.66 2.92 20.88
N LYS A 84 16.00 4.03 20.22
CA LYS A 84 16.93 5.03 20.78
C LYS A 84 16.35 5.68 22.04
N ALA A 85 15.07 6.05 22.03
CA ALA A 85 14.39 6.59 23.21
C ALA A 85 14.42 5.61 24.40
N ARG A 86 14.13 4.32 24.15
CA ARG A 86 14.23 3.26 25.17
C ARG A 86 15.66 3.06 25.68
N GLN A 87 16.67 3.15 24.82
CA GLN A 87 18.07 3.07 25.24
C GLN A 87 18.46 4.25 26.15
N ILE A 88 18.06 5.48 25.79
CA ILE A 88 18.28 6.67 26.62
C ILE A 88 17.59 6.49 27.97
N ALA A 89 16.33 6.05 27.98
CA ALA A 89 15.58 5.84 29.20
C ALA A 89 16.23 4.80 30.12
N ARG A 90 16.66 3.65 29.59
CA ARG A 90 17.39 2.63 30.35
C ARG A 90 18.69 3.16 30.95
N ALA A 91 19.49 3.86 30.15
CA ALA A 91 20.74 4.46 30.63
C ALA A 91 20.52 5.53 31.71
N ALA A 92 19.40 6.25 31.67
CA ALA A 92 19.04 7.24 32.69
C ALA A 92 18.51 6.58 33.98
N LEU A 93 17.72 5.50 33.85
CA LEU A 93 17.27 4.67 34.98
C LEU A 93 18.46 4.05 35.72
N GLU A 94 19.45 3.52 35.01
CA GLU A 94 20.69 2.99 35.60
C GLU A 94 21.46 4.03 36.41
N LYS A 95 21.31 5.31 36.06
CA LYS A 95 21.91 6.44 36.79
C LYS A 95 21.06 6.94 37.96
N GLY A 96 19.93 6.30 38.23
CA GLY A 96 19.01 6.67 39.32
C GLY A 96 18.27 7.98 39.07
N MET A 97 18.07 8.37 37.80
CA MET A 97 17.30 9.57 37.46
C MET A 97 15.80 9.34 37.74
N ASP A 98 15.10 10.42 38.09
CA ASP A 98 13.66 10.39 38.33
C ASP A 98 12.87 10.09 37.04
N ALA A 99 11.84 9.24 37.14
CA ALA A 99 11.05 8.78 35.99
C ALA A 99 10.44 9.93 35.17
N LYS A 100 10.04 11.03 35.82
CA LYS A 100 9.48 12.20 35.16
C LYS A 100 10.52 12.93 34.31
N ILE A 101 11.75 13.06 34.83
CA ILE A 101 12.88 13.64 34.09
C ILE A 101 13.25 12.75 32.90
N ILE A 102 13.18 11.43 33.08
CA ILE A 102 13.44 10.46 32.01
C ILE A 102 12.39 10.57 30.90
N ALA A 103 11.12 10.77 31.25
CA ALA A 103 10.03 10.99 30.28
C ALA A 103 10.30 12.23 29.42
N GLU A 104 10.69 13.34 30.05
CA GLU A 104 11.03 14.58 29.36
C GLU A 104 12.23 14.41 28.40
N ILE A 105 13.31 13.74 28.84
CA ILE A 105 14.54 13.61 28.03
C ILE A 105 14.40 12.58 26.91
N SER A 106 13.76 11.44 27.19
CA SER A 106 13.62 10.35 26.22
C SER A 106 12.44 10.54 25.27
N GLY A 107 11.48 11.39 25.63
CA GLY A 107 10.22 11.56 24.90
C GLY A 107 9.28 10.35 24.99
N LEU A 108 9.55 9.40 25.90
CA LEU A 108 8.65 8.28 26.18
C LEU A 108 7.59 8.68 27.21
N PRO A 109 6.37 8.13 27.12
CA PRO A 109 5.38 8.29 28.18
C PRO A 109 5.85 7.60 29.47
N GLU A 110 5.47 8.16 30.62
CA GLU A 110 5.86 7.63 31.94
C GLU A 110 5.47 6.15 32.10
N GLU A 111 4.30 5.74 31.60
CA GLU A 111 3.85 4.34 31.56
C GLU A 111 4.84 3.40 30.86
N GLU A 112 5.52 3.87 29.81
CA GLU A 112 6.53 3.08 29.10
C GLU A 112 7.82 2.99 29.92
N ILE A 113 8.17 4.02 30.67
CA ILE A 113 9.34 4.03 31.56
C ILE A 113 9.13 3.10 32.75
N GLU A 114 7.94 3.10 33.33
CA GLU A 114 7.55 2.15 34.39
C GLU A 114 7.67 0.71 33.90
N ARG A 115 7.19 0.41 32.68
CA ARG A 115 7.35 -0.91 32.05
C ARG A 115 8.82 -1.32 31.88
N LEU A 116 9.70 -0.37 31.57
CA LEU A 116 11.15 -0.63 31.44
C LEU A 116 11.83 -0.90 32.79
N THR A 117 11.22 -0.48 33.89
CA THR A 117 11.74 -0.70 35.26
C THR A 117 11.34 -2.08 35.82
N LEU A 118 10.30 -2.70 35.25
CA LEU A 118 9.77 -4.01 35.64
C LEU A 118 10.42 -5.21 34.91
N GLN A 119 11.40 -4.96 34.03
CA GLN A 119 12.18 -5.96 33.30
C GLN A 119 13.61 -6.03 33.82
#